data_AF-A0A9P1L1Q0-F1
#
_entry.id   AF-A0A9P1L1Q0-F1
#
_cell.length_a   1.000
_cell.length_b   1.000
_cell.length_c   1.000
_cell.angle_alpha   90.00
_cell.angle_beta   90.00
_cell.angle_gamma   90.00
#
_symmetry.space_group_name_H-M   'P 1'
#
loop_
_entity.id
_entity.type
_entity.pdbx_description
1 polymer ?
#
loop_
_entity_poly.entity_id
_entity_poly.type
_entity_poly.pdbx_seq_one_letter_code
_entity_poly.pdbx_strand_id
1 'polypeptide(L)' 'MGIIEAAKILRDIAKQIAKDRGITEQEAWLEALEVFKREYRVW' A
#
# COMPACT_ATOMS: atom_id res chain seq x y z
N MET A 1 -13.42 4.65 6.81
CA MET A 1 -11.97 4.65 7.12
C MET A 1 -11.50 6.09 7.13
N GLY A 2 -10.79 6.51 8.18
CA GLY A 2 -10.22 7.86 8.24
C GLY A 2 -8.97 7.99 7.36
N ILE A 3 -8.60 9.21 6.95
CA ILE A 3 -7.43 9.46 6.10
C ILE A 3 -6.12 8.92 6.74
N ILE A 4 -5.99 9.05 8.07
CA ILE A 4 -4.81 8.56 8.81
C ILE A 4 -4.75 7.02 8.80
N GLU A 5 -5.90 6.36 8.90
CA GLU A 5 -6.00 4.90 8.92
C GLU A 5 -5.71 4.32 7.54
N ALA A 6 -6.26 4.93 6.49
CA ALA A 6 -5.95 4.59 5.10
C ALA A 6 -4.45 4.71 4.79
N ALA A 7 -3.82 5.81 5.24
CA ALA A 7 -2.38 6.01 5.05
C ALA A 7 -1.52 4.96 5.75
N LYS A 8 -1.92 4.52 6.96
CA LYS A 8 -1.22 3.44 7.68
C LYS A 8 -1.32 2.12 6.94
N ILE A 9 -2.53 1.74 6.53
CA ILE A 9 -2.76 0.49 5.80
C ILE A 9 -1.98 0.48 4.49
N LEU A 10 -2.05 1.56 3.71
CA LEU A 10 -1.32 1.69 2.45
C LEU A 10 0.20 1.55 2.67
N ARG A 11 0.72 2.16 3.73
CA ARG A 11 2.14 2.05 4.10
C ARG A 11 2.54 0.63 4.48
N ASP A 12 1.71 -0.08 5.22
CA ASP A 12 1.99 -1.45 5.63
C ASP A 12 1.98 -2.40 4.41
N ILE A 13 1.06 -2.19 3.46
CA ILE A 13 1.05 -2.90 2.18
C ILE A 13 2.34 -2.61 1.39
N ALA A 14 2.75 -1.34 1.28
CA ALA A 14 3.97 -0.95 0.58
C ALA A 14 5.22 -1.59 1.19
N LYS A 15 5.33 -1.63 2.52
CA LYS A 15 6.43 -2.30 3.22
C LYS A 15 6.47 -3.80 2.95
N GLN A 16 5.31 -4.45 2.94
CA GLN A 16 5.23 -5.88 2.68
C GLN A 16 5.68 -6.21 1.25
N ILE A 17 5.17 -5.46 0.26
CA ILE A 17 5.57 -5.62 -1.15
C ILE A 17 7.07 -5.34 -1.34
N ALA A 18 7.58 -4.26 -0.72
CA ALA A 18 8.99 -3.90 -0.77
C ALA A 18 9.88 -5.04 -0.25
N LYS A 19 9.49 -5.62 0.89
CA LYS A 19 10.20 -6.76 1.49
C LYS A 19 10.14 -8.00 0.60
N ASP A 20 8.97 -8.33 0.04
CA ASP A 20 8.78 -9.56 -0.75
C ASP A 20 9.50 -9.49 -2.10
N ARG A 21 9.66 -8.29 -2.66
CA ARG A 21 10.32 -8.08 -3.96
C ARG A 21 11.77 -7.63 -3.86
N GLY A 22 12.26 -7.32 -2.66
CA GLY A 22 13.61 -6.77 -2.47
C GLY A 22 13.80 -5.38 -3.08
N ILE A 23 12.73 -4.57 -3.12
CA ILE A 23 12.71 -3.19 -3.65
C ILE A 23 12.47 -2.19 -2.52
N THR A 24 12.53 -0.89 -2.81
CA THR A 24 12.25 0.16 -1.82
C THR A 24 10.74 0.36 -1.59
N GLU A 25 10.38 0.95 -0.44
CA GLU A 25 8.98 1.34 -0.13
C GLU A 25 8.43 2.31 -1.19
N GLN A 26 9.27 3.19 -1.75
CA GLN A 26 8.86 4.11 -2.83
C GLN A 26 8.51 3.36 -4.12
N GLU A 27 9.31 2.37 -4.51
CA GLU A 27 9.05 1.56 -5.72
C GLU A 27 7.79 0.70 -5.55
N ALA A 28 7.54 0.21 -4.34
CA ALA A 28 6.35 -0.56 -3.99
C ALA A 28 5.06 0.27 -3.87
N TRP A 29 5.15 1.61 -3.86
CA TRP A 29 4.03 2.49 -3.52
C TRP A 29 2.86 2.38 -4.50
N LEU A 30 3.15 2.34 -5.81
CA LEU A 30 2.11 2.23 -6.84
C LEU A 30 1.36 0.90 -6.75
N GLU A 31 2.09 -0.19 -6.53
CA GLU A 31 1.50 -1.51 -6.37
C GLU A 31 0.67 -1.60 -5.08
N ALA A 32 1.17 -1.01 -3.99
CA ALA A 32 0.42 -0.91 -2.75
C ALA A 32 -0.89 -0.13 -2.92
N LEU A 33 -0.88 0.93 -3.73
CA LEU A 33 -2.06 1.72 -4.07
C LEU A 33 -3.10 0.89 -4.83
N GLU A 34 -2.66 0.08 -5.79
CA GLU A 34 -3.56 -0.80 -6.56
C GLU A 34 -4.16 -1.91 -5.68
N VAL A 35 -3.36 -2.52 -4.79
CA VAL A 35 -3.85 -3.48 -3.80
C VAL A 35 -4.86 -2.83 -2.86
N PHE A 36 -4.54 -1.65 -2.33
CA PHE A 36 -5.40 -0.90 -1.42
C PHE A 36 -6.74 -0.54 -2.09
N LYS A 37 -6.74 -0.02 -3.31
CA LYS A 37 -7.98 0.29 -4.05
C LYS A 37 -8.83 -0.96 -4.28
N ARG A 38 -8.20 -2.08 -4.65
CA ARG A 38 -8.88 -3.36 -4.91
C ARG A 38 -9.56 -3.92 -3.65
N GLU A 39 -8.86 -3.92 -2.53
CA GLU A 39 -9.36 -4.51 -1.28
C GLU A 39 -10.40 -3.61 -0.58
N TYR A 40 -10.21 -2.30 -0.64
CA TYR A 40 -11.06 -1.35 0.08
C TYR A 40 -12.13 -0.68 -0.79
N ARG A 41 -12.26 -1.07 -2.08
CA ARG A 41 -13.21 -0.52 -3.07
C ARG A 41 -13.29 1.01 -3.05
N VAL A 42 -12.15 1.66 -2.92
CA VAL A 42 -12.06 3.12 -2.95
C VAL A 42 -11.91 3.51 -4.42
N TRP A 43 -12.98 4.05 -5.00
CA TRP A 43 -13.07 4.51 -6.39
C TRP A 43 -12.51 5.92 -6.54
#